data_AF-A0A202DSC9-F1
#
_entry.id   AF-A0A202DSC9-F1
#
_cell.length_a   1.000
_cell.length_b   1.000
_cell.length_c   1.000
_cell.angle_alpha   90.00
_cell.angle_beta   90.00
_cell.angle_gamma   90.00
#
_symmetry.space_group_name_H-M   'P 1'
#
loop_
_entity.id
_entity.type
_entity.pdbx_description
1 polymer ?
#
loop_
_entity_poly.entity_id
_entity_poly.type
_entity_poly.pdbx_seq_one_letter_code
_entity_poly.pdbx_strand_id
1 'polypeptide(L)'
;MEEDDVSFDRFDFKSTFSLCAGKTRDILIENVILKKENRILKRKNKQRIKFRFSDRLFYAAICRLSEKAKNFITLIQPETVLKWQRMLIKKFWTFPANKPRVGRPLVPVEIRALILDMKNKNLYWGYKRIQGELLKLGIQLDKKTIWNILHDSGEGETLNVE
;
A
#
# COMPACT_ATOMS: atom_id res chain seq x y z
N MET A 1 -29.57 0.13 11.25
CA MET A 1 -29.07 0.89 10.09
C MET A 1 -28.93 2.30 10.58
N GLU A 2 -27.70 2.69 10.89
CA GLU A 2 -27.36 4.06 11.27
C GLU A 2 -25.99 4.26 10.64
N GLU A 3 -26.04 4.80 9.43
CA GLU A 3 -24.89 5.21 8.63
C GLU A 3 -24.26 6.41 9.32
N ASP A 4 -23.39 6.16 10.30
CA ASP A 4 -22.42 7.16 10.75
C ASP A 4 -21.12 6.98 9.95
N ASP A 5 -21.23 7.19 8.65
CA ASP A 5 -20.12 7.57 7.77
C ASP A 5 -19.74 9.02 8.04
N VAL A 6 -19.24 9.29 9.24
CA VAL A 6 -18.63 10.59 9.57
C VAL A 6 -17.17 10.57 9.14
N SER A 7 -16.98 10.77 7.84
CA SER A 7 -15.96 11.63 7.23
C SER A 7 -14.72 11.90 8.09
N PHE A 8 -13.68 11.10 7.83
CA PHE A 8 -12.34 11.21 8.38
C PHE A 8 -11.51 12.38 7.78
N ASP A 9 -12.07 13.14 6.83
CA ASP A 9 -11.34 14.10 5.97
C ASP A 9 -11.37 15.56 6.42
N ARG A 10 -11.73 15.87 7.68
CA ARG A 10 -11.72 17.26 8.17
C ARG A 10 -11.04 17.48 9.52
N PHE A 11 -10.05 16.65 9.86
CA PHE A 11 -9.13 16.97 10.94
C PHE A 11 -7.91 17.71 10.38
N ASP A 12 -8.10 19.00 10.12
CA ASP A 12 -7.01 19.90 9.75
C ASP A 12 -6.18 20.21 11.01
N PHE A 13 -5.31 19.27 11.37
CA PHE A 13 -4.45 19.30 12.55
C PHE A 13 -3.53 20.52 12.58
N LYS A 14 -3.24 21.14 11.44
CA LYS A 14 -2.41 22.34 11.36
C LYS A 14 -3.16 23.61 11.77
N SER A 15 -4.40 23.75 11.31
CA SER A 15 -5.18 24.99 11.45
C SER A 15 -5.64 25.23 12.89
N THR A 16 -6.09 24.18 13.59
CA THR A 16 -6.59 24.29 14.98
C THR A 16 -5.49 24.42 16.04
N PHE A 17 -4.28 23.92 15.78
CA PHE A 17 -3.16 23.96 16.73
C PHE A 17 -2.34 25.26 16.67
N SER A 18 -2.40 25.97 15.54
CA SER A 18 -1.51 27.10 15.27
C SER A 18 -1.82 28.34 16.13
N LEU A 19 -3.04 28.52 16.63
CA LEU A 19 -3.45 29.82 17.20
C LEU A 19 -3.16 30.05 18.71
N CYS A 20 -2.80 29.04 19.51
CA CYS A 20 -2.71 29.22 20.97
C CYS A 20 -1.27 29.19 21.54
N ALA A 21 -0.48 30.26 21.52
CA ALA A 21 0.80 30.24 22.24
C ALA A 21 0.62 30.03 23.77
N GLY A 22 1.32 29.04 24.38
CA GLY A 22 1.42 28.90 25.85
C GLY A 22 0.62 27.75 26.52
N LYS A 23 0.45 27.84 27.86
CA LYS A 23 -0.21 26.86 28.76
C LYS A 23 -1.57 26.34 28.23
N THR A 24 -2.28 27.14 27.47
CA THR A 24 -3.57 26.79 26.86
C THR A 24 -3.46 25.62 25.88
N ARG A 25 -2.35 25.49 25.12
CA ARG A 25 -2.12 24.32 24.26
C ARG A 25 -1.99 23.05 25.08
N ASP A 26 -1.28 23.09 26.20
CA ASP A 26 -1.07 21.92 27.06
C ASP A 26 -2.40 21.41 27.63
N ILE A 27 -3.26 22.33 28.11
CA ILE A 27 -4.61 22.01 28.62
C ILE A 27 -5.53 21.47 27.52
N LEU A 28 -5.43 22.01 26.30
CA LEU A 28 -6.21 21.54 25.16
C LEU A 28 -5.79 20.12 24.74
N ILE A 29 -4.47 19.86 24.69
CA ILE A 29 -3.92 18.54 24.39
C ILE A 29 -4.41 17.53 25.42
N GLU A 30 -4.30 17.86 26.71
CA GLU A 30 -4.77 17.02 27.81
C GLU A 30 -6.27 16.71 27.67
N ASN A 31 -7.11 17.73 27.44
CA ASN A 31 -8.54 17.54 27.23
C ASN A 31 -8.86 16.63 26.04
N VAL A 32 -8.13 16.79 24.93
CA VAL A 32 -8.33 15.98 23.72
C VAL A 32 -7.94 14.53 23.97
N ILE A 33 -6.83 14.28 24.67
CA ILE A 33 -6.38 12.93 25.08
C ILE A 33 -7.43 12.30 26.00
N LEU A 34 -7.84 12.99 27.05
CA LEU A 34 -8.81 12.48 28.03
C LEU A 34 -10.18 12.21 27.42
N LYS A 35 -10.64 13.04 26.48
CA LYS A 35 -11.88 12.77 25.72
C LYS A 35 -11.76 11.51 24.87
N LYS A 36 -10.59 11.27 24.26
CA LYS A 36 -10.34 10.05 23.50
C LYS A 36 -10.32 8.82 24.42
N GLU A 37 -9.61 8.89 25.55
CA GLU A 37 -9.55 7.81 26.55
C GLU A 37 -10.94 7.48 27.08
N ASN A 38 -11.75 8.49 27.43
CA ASN A 38 -13.14 8.30 27.85
C ASN A 38 -13.98 7.59 26.77
N ARG A 39 -13.81 7.95 25.48
CA ARG A 39 -14.51 7.24 24.39
C ARG A 39 -14.05 5.79 24.26
N ILE A 40 -12.76 5.50 24.43
CA ILE A 40 -12.21 4.13 24.40
C ILE A 40 -12.75 3.32 25.59
N LEU A 41 -12.79 3.91 26.78
CA LEU A 41 -13.31 3.29 28.00
C LEU A 41 -14.82 3.05 27.93
N LYS A 42 -15.60 4.01 27.41
CA LYS A 42 -17.05 3.81 27.20
C LYS A 42 -17.36 2.69 26.21
N ARG A 43 -16.46 2.43 25.26
CA ARG A 43 -16.57 1.29 24.32
C ARG A 43 -16.16 -0.05 24.93
N LYS A 44 -15.58 -0.07 26.13
CA LYS A 44 -15.12 -1.28 26.80
C LYS A 44 -16.33 -2.14 27.19
N ASN A 45 -16.51 -3.26 26.48
CA ASN A 45 -17.45 -4.28 26.88
C ASN A 45 -16.73 -5.33 27.75
N LYS A 46 -16.93 -5.21 29.08
CA LYS A 46 -16.54 -6.04 30.25
C LYS A 46 -15.19 -6.79 30.33
N GLN A 47 -14.46 -7.12 29.25
CA GLN A 47 -13.29 -8.01 29.33
C GLN A 47 -11.97 -7.45 28.79
N ARG A 48 -11.92 -6.70 27.67
CA ARG A 48 -10.64 -6.17 27.14
C ARG A 48 -10.76 -4.84 26.39
N ILE A 49 -9.79 -3.95 26.59
CA ILE A 49 -9.63 -2.71 25.82
C ILE A 49 -9.04 -3.08 24.45
N LYS A 50 -9.80 -2.88 23.36
CA LYS A 50 -9.33 -3.08 21.99
C LYS A 50 -9.00 -1.72 21.36
N PHE A 51 -7.72 -1.46 21.09
CA PHE A 51 -7.30 -0.26 20.34
C PHE A 51 -7.47 -0.46 18.84
N ARG A 52 -8.38 0.30 18.21
CA ARG A 52 -8.53 0.34 16.75
C ARG A 52 -7.33 1.03 16.10
N PHE A 53 -7.11 0.79 14.82
CA PHE A 53 -6.03 1.44 14.05
C PHE A 53 -6.14 2.98 14.11
N SER A 54 -7.35 3.53 14.07
CA SER A 54 -7.64 4.95 14.25
C SER A 54 -7.18 5.50 15.61
N ASP A 55 -7.30 4.70 16.67
CA ASP A 55 -6.90 5.11 18.01
C ASP A 55 -5.37 5.14 18.11
N ARG A 56 -4.69 4.14 17.52
CA ARG A 56 -3.23 4.09 17.46
C ARG A 56 -2.63 5.26 16.67
N LEU A 57 -3.26 5.62 15.55
CA LEU A 57 -2.89 6.79 14.74
C LEU A 57 -3.04 8.09 15.53
N PHE A 58 -4.13 8.25 16.27
CA PHE A 58 -4.37 9.45 17.08
C PHE A 58 -3.24 9.68 18.11
N TYR A 59 -2.88 8.65 18.90
CA TYR A 59 -1.79 8.78 19.87
C TYR A 59 -0.43 9.01 19.19
N ALA A 60 -0.18 8.33 18.07
CA ALA A 60 1.04 8.52 17.30
C ALA A 60 1.19 9.95 16.75
N ALA A 61 0.11 10.56 16.27
CA ALA A 61 0.08 11.92 15.76
C ALA A 61 0.24 12.97 16.87
N ILE A 62 -0.48 12.82 17.97
CA ILE A 62 -0.41 13.76 19.10
C ILE A 62 0.99 13.77 19.73
N CYS A 63 1.61 12.60 19.94
CA CYS A 63 2.98 12.51 20.45
C CYS A 63 4.04 13.04 19.47
N ARG A 64 3.70 13.23 18.18
CA ARG A 64 4.57 13.89 17.20
C ARG A 64 4.40 15.42 17.23
N LEU A 65 3.22 15.91 17.59
CA LEU A 65 2.90 17.35 17.65
C LEU A 65 3.31 17.99 18.97
N SER A 66 3.35 17.22 20.07
CA SER A 66 3.77 17.70 21.38
C SER A 66 4.55 16.63 22.14
N GLU A 67 5.77 16.97 22.57
CA GLU A 67 6.58 16.10 23.42
C GLU A 67 5.95 15.93 24.82
N LYS A 68 5.29 16.98 25.32
CA LYS A 68 4.58 16.97 26.61
C LYS A 68 3.35 16.08 26.62
N ALA A 69 2.79 15.75 25.45
CA ALA A 69 1.62 14.89 25.34
C ALA A 69 1.83 13.53 26.00
N LYS A 70 3.07 13.02 26.02
CA LYS A 70 3.43 11.74 26.68
C LYS A 70 3.10 11.74 28.17
N ASN A 71 3.16 12.90 28.83
CA ASN A 71 2.90 13.03 30.27
C ASN A 71 1.41 12.96 30.61
N PHE A 72 0.53 13.25 29.65
CA PHE A 72 -0.93 13.27 29.85
C PHE A 72 -1.60 11.94 29.48
N ILE A 73 -0.87 11.00 28.89
CA ILE A 73 -1.41 9.68 28.51
C ILE A 73 -1.41 8.79 29.76
N THR A 74 -2.60 8.38 30.19
CA THR A 74 -2.75 7.55 31.40
C THR A 74 -3.15 6.11 31.07
N LEU A 75 -3.87 5.92 29.97
CA LEU A 75 -4.47 4.62 29.61
C LEU A 75 -3.50 3.69 28.88
N ILE A 76 -2.38 4.21 28.37
CA ILE A 76 -1.44 3.48 27.51
C ILE A 76 -0.01 3.78 27.93
N GLN A 77 0.83 2.74 28.01
CA GLN A 77 2.26 2.93 28.22
C GLN A 77 2.89 3.75 27.07
N PRO A 78 3.71 4.78 27.34
CA PRO A 78 4.36 5.57 26.30
C PRO A 78 5.19 4.71 25.32
N GLU A 79 5.76 3.60 25.78
CA GLU A 79 6.51 2.62 24.97
C GLU A 79 5.62 1.99 23.90
N THR A 80 4.34 1.77 24.20
CA THR A 80 3.36 1.20 23.24
C THR A 80 3.06 2.20 22.13
N VAL A 81 2.99 3.50 22.47
CA VAL A 81 2.79 4.57 21.49
C VAL A 81 4.00 4.68 20.55
N LEU A 82 5.23 4.58 21.09
CA LEU A 82 6.46 4.55 20.28
C LEU A 82 6.49 3.33 19.35
N LYS A 83 6.04 2.16 19.82
CA LYS A 83 5.92 0.96 18.98
C LYS A 83 4.96 1.20 17.81
N TRP A 84 3.81 1.85 18.05
CA TRP A 84 2.87 2.19 16.98
C TRP A 84 3.43 3.24 16.01
N GLN A 85 4.14 4.24 16.51
CA GLN A 85 4.85 5.20 15.65
C GLN A 85 5.85 4.50 14.73
N ARG A 86 6.71 3.62 15.28
CA ARG A 86 7.66 2.82 14.50
C ARG A 86 6.97 1.92 13.48
N MET A 87 5.86 1.28 13.86
CA MET A 87 5.08 0.45 12.94
C MET A 87 4.47 1.27 11.80
N LEU A 88 3.94 2.46 12.09
CA LEU A 88 3.38 3.35 11.08
C LEU A 88 4.47 3.87 10.15
N ILE A 89 5.58 4.36 10.70
CA ILE A 89 6.76 4.78 9.92
C ILE A 89 7.21 3.63 9.04
N LYS A 90 7.44 2.44 9.61
CA LYS A 90 7.80 1.25 8.83
C LYS A 90 6.78 1.04 7.71
N LYS A 91 5.48 1.03 7.99
CA LYS A 91 4.44 0.85 6.97
C LYS A 91 4.55 1.91 5.85
N PHE A 92 4.62 3.20 6.21
CA PHE A 92 4.79 4.31 5.26
C PHE A 92 6.04 4.17 4.39
N TRP A 93 7.16 3.71 4.96
CA TRP A 93 8.43 3.54 4.25
C TRP A 93 8.60 2.17 3.58
N THR A 94 7.80 1.16 3.97
CA THR A 94 7.74 -0.17 3.34
C THR A 94 6.65 -0.28 2.28
N PHE A 95 5.82 0.75 2.08
CA PHE A 95 5.05 0.85 0.85
C PHE A 95 6.03 1.21 -0.25
N PRO A 96 6.39 0.28 -1.17
CA PRO A 96 7.01 0.71 -2.40
C PRO A 96 5.99 1.62 -3.08
N ALA A 97 6.30 2.91 -3.15
CA ALA A 97 5.52 3.90 -3.87
C ALA A 97 5.44 3.43 -5.33
N ASN A 98 4.37 2.70 -5.70
CA ASN A 98 3.97 2.31 -7.05
C ASN A 98 5.12 2.29 -8.07
N LYS A 99 6.24 1.64 -7.74
CA LYS A 99 7.35 1.52 -8.67
C LYS A 99 6.98 0.33 -9.54
N PRO A 100 6.75 0.50 -10.85
CA PRO A 100 6.61 -0.65 -11.72
C PRO A 100 7.84 -1.52 -11.46
N ARG A 101 7.63 -2.83 -11.24
CA ARG A 101 8.71 -3.77 -10.96
C ARG A 101 9.80 -3.52 -11.99
N VAL A 102 10.93 -2.96 -11.55
CA VAL A 102 12.09 -2.64 -12.39
C VAL A 102 12.81 -3.96 -12.68
N GLY A 103 12.13 -4.82 -13.43
CA GLY A 103 12.72 -6.01 -14.02
C GLY A 103 13.30 -5.69 -15.40
N ARG A 104 13.70 -6.73 -16.13
CA ARG A 104 14.12 -6.65 -17.54
C ARG A 104 13.10 -5.81 -18.33
N PRO A 105 13.54 -4.86 -19.20
CA PRO A 105 12.62 -4.09 -20.03
C PRO A 105 11.70 -5.05 -20.76
N LEU A 106 10.40 -4.82 -20.62
CA LEU A 106 9.37 -5.63 -21.26
C LEU A 106 9.54 -5.50 -22.77
N VAL A 107 9.41 -6.61 -23.50
CA VAL A 107 9.32 -6.57 -24.96
C VAL A 107 8.20 -5.59 -25.33
N PRO A 108 8.43 -4.66 -26.29
CA PRO A 108 7.41 -3.70 -26.72
C PRO A 108 6.06 -4.38 -26.97
N VAL A 109 4.98 -3.73 -26.52
CA VAL A 109 3.62 -4.30 -26.59
C VAL A 109 3.25 -4.66 -28.02
N GLU A 110 3.70 -3.87 -29.00
CA GLU A 110 3.53 -4.12 -30.44
C GLU A 110 4.12 -5.46 -30.88
N ILE A 111 5.35 -5.77 -30.43
CA ILE A 111 6.02 -7.04 -30.76
C ILE A 111 5.33 -8.21 -30.07
N ARG A 112 4.85 -8.02 -28.83
CA ARG A 112 4.05 -9.03 -28.12
C ARG A 112 2.75 -9.32 -28.85
N ALA A 113 2.05 -8.29 -29.31
CA ALA A 113 0.81 -8.41 -30.08
C ALA A 113 1.07 -9.13 -31.41
N LEU A 114 2.17 -8.82 -32.11
CA LEU A 114 2.56 -9.50 -33.34
C LEU A 114 2.80 -11.00 -33.12
N ILE A 115 3.53 -11.37 -32.05
CA ILE A 115 3.78 -12.79 -31.72
C ILE A 115 2.47 -13.55 -31.49
N LEU A 116 1.54 -12.95 -30.74
CA LEU A 116 0.23 -13.55 -30.45
C LEU A 116 -0.65 -13.61 -31.70
N ASP A 117 -0.65 -12.59 -32.55
CA ASP A 117 -1.40 -12.59 -33.81
C ASP A 117 -0.88 -13.68 -34.78
N MET A 118 0.44 -13.83 -34.89
CA MET A 118 1.05 -14.90 -35.69
C MET A 118 0.70 -16.29 -35.17
N LYS A 119 0.66 -16.48 -33.85
CA LYS A 119 0.26 -17.74 -33.21
C LYS A 119 -1.23 -18.03 -33.41
N ASN A 120 -2.09 -17.03 -33.22
CA ASN A 120 -3.54 -17.18 -33.37
C ASN A 120 -3.95 -17.44 -34.83
N LYS A 121 -3.27 -16.83 -35.81
CA LYS A 121 -3.48 -17.12 -37.23
C LYS A 121 -2.96 -18.48 -37.66
N ASN A 122 -1.99 -19.05 -36.95
CA ASN A 122 -1.35 -20.32 -37.30
C ASN A 122 -1.14 -21.20 -36.07
N LEU A 123 -2.19 -21.90 -35.64
CA LEU A 123 -2.19 -22.69 -34.40
C LEU A 123 -1.07 -23.75 -34.36
N TYR A 124 -0.67 -24.31 -35.51
CA TYR A 124 0.41 -25.30 -35.61
C TYR A 124 1.83 -24.72 -35.48
N TRP A 125 1.98 -23.39 -35.48
CA TRP A 125 3.31 -22.80 -35.39
C TRP A 125 3.85 -22.86 -33.97
N GLY A 126 5.05 -23.43 -33.85
CA GLY A 126 5.83 -23.40 -32.62
C GLY A 126 6.69 -22.14 -32.48
N TYR A 127 7.17 -21.88 -31.26
CA TYR A 127 8.01 -20.71 -30.95
C TYR A 127 9.28 -20.62 -31.83
N LYS A 128 9.86 -21.77 -32.24
CA LYS A 128 11.01 -21.83 -33.17
C LYS A 128 10.64 -21.29 -34.55
N ARG A 129 9.44 -21.62 -35.05
CA ARG A 129 8.96 -21.18 -36.37
C ARG A 129 8.63 -19.69 -36.36
N ILE A 130 7.95 -19.22 -35.31
CA ILE A 130 7.64 -17.80 -35.10
C ILE A 130 8.93 -16.97 -35.03
N GLN A 131 9.97 -17.47 -34.35
CA GLN A 131 11.27 -16.82 -34.34
C GLN A 131 11.85 -16.63 -35.75
N GLY A 132 11.77 -17.65 -36.59
CA GLY A 132 12.26 -17.58 -37.98
C GLY A 132 11.56 -16.50 -38.79
N GLU A 133 10.24 -16.35 -38.62
CA GLU A 133 9.48 -15.29 -39.31
C GLU A 133 9.79 -13.90 -38.75
N LEU A 134 9.96 -13.75 -37.43
CA LEU A 134 10.39 -12.48 -36.83
C LEU A 134 11.78 -12.05 -37.30
N LEU A 135 12.70 -13.01 -37.49
CA LEU A 135 14.02 -12.73 -38.03
C LEU A 135 13.95 -12.18 -39.46
N LYS A 136 13.00 -12.66 -40.29
CA LYS A 136 12.77 -12.11 -41.64
C LYS A 136 12.25 -10.67 -41.60
N LEU A 137 11.51 -10.30 -40.55
CA LEU A 137 11.04 -8.94 -40.30
C LEU A 137 12.10 -8.03 -39.66
N GLY A 138 13.34 -8.52 -39.47
CA GLY A 138 14.43 -7.78 -38.84
C GLY A 138 14.34 -7.70 -37.31
N ILE A 139 13.42 -8.43 -36.69
CA ILE A 139 13.21 -8.43 -35.24
C ILE A 139 13.97 -9.60 -34.62
N GLN A 140 15.06 -9.28 -33.89
CA GLN A 140 15.86 -10.30 -33.21
C GLN A 140 15.35 -10.53 -31.78
N LEU A 141 14.69 -11.68 -31.56
CA LEU A 141 14.29 -12.15 -30.24
C LEU A 141 14.84 -13.53 -29.96
N ASP A 142 15.19 -13.77 -28.70
CA ASP A 142 15.58 -15.10 -28.23
C ASP A 142 14.36 -16.04 -28.13
N LYS A 143 14.57 -17.33 -28.43
CA LYS A 143 13.53 -18.38 -28.40
C LYS A 143 12.83 -18.42 -27.04
N LYS A 144 13.59 -18.24 -25.96
CA LYS A 144 13.06 -18.26 -24.59
C LYS A 144 12.12 -17.08 -24.33
N THR A 145 12.37 -15.95 -24.97
CA THR A 145 11.51 -14.75 -24.85
C THR A 145 10.16 -14.98 -25.50
N ILE A 146 10.13 -15.56 -26.71
CA ILE A 146 8.89 -15.93 -27.40
C ILE A 146 8.12 -17.00 -26.61
N TRP A 147 8.83 -18.01 -26.09
CA TRP A 147 8.22 -19.04 -25.25
C TRP A 147 7.57 -18.46 -23.99
N ASN A 148 8.25 -17.57 -23.26
CA ASN A 148 7.68 -16.90 -22.09
C ASN A 148 6.42 -16.10 -22.46
N ILE A 149 6.43 -15.38 -23.59
CA ILE A 149 5.27 -14.59 -24.04
C ILE A 149 4.06 -15.48 -24.33
N LEU A 150 4.26 -16.61 -25.02
CA LEU A 150 3.19 -17.56 -25.34
C LEU A 150 2.71 -18.33 -24.09
N HIS A 151 3.60 -18.57 -23.13
CA HIS A 151 3.24 -19.21 -21.87
C HIS A 151 2.43 -18.25 -20.98
N ASP A 152 2.86 -17.00 -20.87
CA ASP A 152 2.16 -15.95 -20.12
C ASP A 152 0.78 -15.61 -20.71
N SER A 153 0.52 -15.90 -21.99
CA SER A 153 -0.80 -15.76 -22.63
C SER A 153 -1.70 -17.01 -22.51
N GLY A 154 -1.18 -18.12 -21.97
CA GLY A 154 -1.91 -19.39 -21.87
C GLY A 154 -1.89 -20.27 -23.13
N GLU A 155 -1.14 -19.90 -24.17
CA GLU A 155 -1.06 -20.62 -25.46
C GLU A 155 0.12 -21.64 -25.51
N GLY A 156 0.86 -21.80 -24.42
CA GLY A 156 2.13 -22.54 -24.35
C GLY A 156 2.03 -24.08 -24.27
N GLU A 157 0.85 -24.67 -24.09
CA GLU A 157 0.72 -26.12 -23.85
C GLU A 157 0.83 -26.99 -25.13
N THR A 158 0.84 -26.39 -26.32
CA THR A 158 0.81 -27.15 -27.60
C THR A 158 2.18 -27.47 -28.20
N LEU A 159 3.28 -27.27 -27.44
CA LEU A 159 4.61 -27.06 -28.04
C LEU A 159 5.65 -28.18 -27.86
N ASN A 160 5.25 -29.37 -27.38
CA ASN A 160 6.12 -30.54 -27.22
C ASN A 160 5.63 -31.76 -28.00
N VAL A 161 5.34 -31.60 -29.30
CA VAL A 161 5.21 -32.75 -30.21
C VAL A 161 6.16 -32.50 -31.38
N GLU A 162 7.40 -32.96 -31.21
CA GLU A 162 8.34 -33.48 -32.23
C GLU A 162 9.65 -33.85 -31.54
#